data_AF-A0AA39JAI9-F1
#
_entry.id   AF-A0AA39JAI9-F1
#
_cell.length_a   1.000
_cell.length_b   1.000
_cell.length_c   1.000
_cell.angle_alpha   90.00
_cell.angle_beta   90.00
_cell.angle_gamma   90.00
#
_symmetry.space_group_name_H-M   'P 1'
#
loop_
_entity.id
_entity.type
_entity.pdbx_description
1 polymer ?
#
loop_
_entity_poly.entity_id
_entity_poly.type
_entity_poly.pdbx_seq_one_letter_code
_entity_poly.pdbx_strand_id
1 'polypeptide(L)'
;EDLSLHWRKCYSTLTEYDSKVVSSWIEEMNTTLIFAGLYSAVVTAFLVESYKQLSEDPVEALLSRISSQLDPGTNSSSFKPSYTPSSSDIVVNAAWFSSLVLALSAVLMAILVKQWLFHYTWRNSPISMQPPRVAMALRHLSYISLTSDVIYYSVACPPVLLIISLFLFFTGLIILLWTLNSIVAGLITILTSSTTVYFLATTI
;
A
#
# COMPACT_ATOMS: atom_id res chain seq x y z
N GLU A 1 -39.66 30.66 -22.27
CA GLU A 1 -39.31 29.25 -22.04
C GLU A 1 -37.84 28.93 -22.33
N ASP A 2 -37.13 29.69 -23.14
CA ASP A 2 -35.75 29.34 -23.54
C ASP A 2 -34.74 29.34 -22.39
N LEU A 3 -34.87 30.23 -21.41
CA LEU A 3 -33.90 30.34 -20.31
C LEU A 3 -33.85 29.07 -19.46
N SER A 4 -34.99 28.45 -19.16
CA SER A 4 -35.03 27.20 -18.38
C SER A 4 -34.47 26.01 -19.15
N LEU A 5 -34.58 26.01 -20.48
CA LEU A 5 -33.98 25.01 -21.35
C LEU A 5 -32.44 25.09 -21.34
N HIS A 6 -31.88 26.30 -21.43
CA HIS A 6 -30.43 26.53 -21.36
C HIS A 6 -29.86 26.14 -19.99
N TRP A 7 -30.53 26.52 -18.89
CA TRP A 7 -30.12 26.11 -17.53
C TRP A 7 -30.16 24.60 -17.33
N ARG A 8 -31.20 23.93 -17.85
CA ARG A 8 -31.31 22.47 -17.77
C ARG A 8 -30.20 21.77 -18.58
N LYS A 9 -29.87 22.30 -19.77
CA LYS A 9 -28.78 21.78 -20.61
C LYS A 9 -27.42 21.98 -19.94
N CYS A 10 -27.16 23.15 -19.38
CA CYS A 10 -25.94 23.43 -18.61
C CYS A 10 -25.82 22.49 -17.40
N TYR A 11 -26.90 22.32 -16.63
CA TYR A 11 -26.94 21.41 -15.50
C TYR A 11 -26.64 19.96 -15.90
N SER A 12 -27.26 19.45 -16.98
CA SER A 12 -26.99 18.08 -17.45
C SER A 12 -25.53 17.89 -17.87
N THR A 13 -24.94 18.86 -18.59
CA THR A 13 -23.53 18.78 -19.03
C THR A 13 -22.58 18.78 -17.84
N LEU A 14 -22.84 19.61 -16.82
CA LEU A 14 -22.07 19.61 -15.60
C LEU A 14 -22.22 18.29 -14.84
N THR A 15 -23.43 17.72 -14.73
CA THR A 15 -23.64 16.45 -13.98
C THR A 15 -22.88 15.31 -14.65
N GLU A 16 -22.89 15.29 -15.97
CA GLU A 16 -22.17 14.31 -16.75
C GLU A 16 -20.65 14.41 -16.52
N TYR A 17 -20.11 15.63 -16.45
CA TYR A 17 -18.70 15.86 -16.12
C TYR A 17 -18.33 15.33 -14.73
N ASP A 18 -19.07 15.74 -13.68
CA ASP A 18 -18.82 15.28 -12.31
C ASP A 18 -18.93 13.75 -12.20
N SER A 19 -19.92 13.16 -12.89
CA SER A 19 -20.08 11.71 -12.94
C SER A 19 -18.87 11.01 -13.56
N LYS A 20 -18.29 11.57 -14.63
CA LYS A 20 -17.10 11.03 -15.28
C LYS A 20 -15.87 11.10 -14.38
N VAL A 21 -15.67 12.23 -13.70
CA VAL A 21 -14.55 12.40 -12.75
C VAL A 21 -14.67 11.40 -11.60
N VAL A 22 -15.85 11.30 -10.98
CA VAL A 22 -16.07 10.36 -9.88
C VAL A 22 -15.92 8.91 -10.33
N SER A 23 -16.44 8.53 -11.51
CA SER A 23 -16.24 7.18 -12.03
C SER A 23 -14.76 6.86 -12.26
N SER A 24 -13.98 7.82 -12.76
CA SER A 24 -12.54 7.64 -12.98
C SER A 24 -11.80 7.40 -11.66
N TRP A 25 -12.09 8.19 -10.61
CA TRP A 25 -11.46 7.98 -9.30
C TRP A 25 -11.89 6.66 -8.66
N ILE A 26 -13.14 6.23 -8.81
CA ILE A 26 -13.59 4.91 -8.33
C ILE A 26 -12.83 3.78 -9.03
N GLU A 27 -12.61 3.88 -10.34
CA GLU A 27 -11.84 2.91 -11.12
C GLU A 27 -10.37 2.84 -10.68
N GLU A 28 -9.76 4.00 -10.44
CA GLU A 28 -8.40 4.11 -9.90
C GLU A 28 -8.29 3.46 -8.51
N MET A 29 -9.26 3.70 -7.62
CA MET A 29 -9.28 3.07 -6.29
C MET A 29 -9.46 1.54 -6.37
N ASN A 30 -10.30 1.05 -7.29
CA ASN A 30 -10.46 -0.39 -7.51
C ASN A 30 -9.16 -1.04 -7.99
N THR A 31 -8.48 -0.39 -8.94
CA THR A 31 -7.19 -0.85 -9.48
C THR A 31 -6.12 -0.90 -8.37
N THR A 32 -6.06 0.16 -7.56
CA THR A 32 -5.18 0.26 -6.40
C THR A 32 -5.45 -0.87 -5.39
N LEU A 33 -6.72 -1.17 -5.09
CA LEU A 33 -7.10 -2.26 -4.18
C LEU A 33 -6.65 -3.63 -4.68
N ILE A 34 -6.86 -3.91 -5.98
CA ILE A 34 -6.46 -5.18 -6.59
C ILE A 34 -4.93 -5.33 -6.52
N PHE A 35 -4.20 -4.28 -6.91
CA PHE A 35 -2.74 -4.29 -6.86
C PHE A 35 -2.22 -4.46 -5.43
N ALA A 36 -2.78 -3.73 -4.47
CA ALA A 36 -2.41 -3.85 -3.06
C ALA A 36 -2.67 -5.25 -2.50
N GLY A 37 -3.78 -5.90 -2.88
CA GLY A 37 -4.09 -7.27 -2.46
C GLY A 37 -3.08 -8.29 -3.00
N LEU A 38 -2.76 -8.21 -4.30
CA LEU A 38 -1.75 -9.05 -4.93
C LEU A 38 -0.37 -8.83 -4.31
N TYR A 39 0.02 -7.58 -4.14
CA TYR A 39 1.27 -7.20 -3.50
C TYR A 39 1.36 -7.72 -2.06
N SER A 40 0.29 -7.56 -1.26
CA SER A 40 0.26 -8.05 0.12
C SER A 40 0.41 -9.55 0.19
N ALA A 41 -0.18 -10.32 -0.74
CA ALA A 41 -0.01 -11.76 -0.82
C ALA A 41 1.45 -12.15 -1.07
N VAL A 42 2.12 -11.48 -2.01
CA VAL A 42 3.54 -11.69 -2.31
C VAL A 42 4.39 -11.36 -1.08
N VAL A 43 4.23 -10.18 -0.49
CA VAL A 43 4.98 -9.78 0.72
C VAL A 43 4.76 -10.76 1.86
N THR A 44 3.53 -11.23 2.09
CA THR A 44 3.22 -12.19 3.14
C THR A 44 3.94 -13.52 2.96
N ALA A 45 4.09 -14.01 1.72
CA ALA A 45 4.83 -15.24 1.44
C ALA A 45 6.31 -15.11 1.85
N PHE A 46 6.95 -13.98 1.53
CA PHE A 46 8.32 -13.70 1.96
C PHE A 46 8.41 -13.49 3.48
N LEU A 47 7.46 -12.76 4.06
CA LEU A 47 7.40 -12.47 5.48
C LEU A 47 7.32 -13.74 6.34
N VAL A 48 6.51 -14.73 5.92
CA VAL A 48 6.41 -16.03 6.61
C VAL A 48 7.74 -16.77 6.61
N GLU A 49 8.51 -16.69 5.52
CA GLU A 49 9.80 -17.35 5.43
C GLU A 49 10.89 -16.63 6.23
N SER A 50 10.92 -15.29 6.18
CA SER A 50 11.87 -14.48 6.97
C SER A 50 11.58 -14.51 8.47
N TYR A 51 10.31 -14.67 8.88
CA TYR A 51 9.97 -14.84 10.28
C TYR A 51 10.57 -16.13 10.87
N LYS A 52 10.66 -17.20 10.07
CA LYS A 52 11.33 -18.44 10.49
C LYS A 52 12.84 -18.24 10.68
N GLN A 53 13.48 -17.40 9.86
CA GLN A 53 14.90 -17.08 10.04
C GLN A 53 15.18 -16.30 11.33
N LEU A 54 14.18 -15.59 11.85
CA LEU A 54 14.30 -14.81 13.10
C LEU A 54 13.94 -15.62 14.36
N SER A 55 13.24 -16.75 14.19
CA SER A 55 12.88 -17.66 15.27
C SER A 55 13.90 -18.80 15.31
N GLU A 56 14.63 -18.92 16.41
CA GLU A 56 15.60 -19.99 16.62
C GLU A 56 14.95 -21.34 16.34
N ASP A 57 15.48 -22.08 15.36
CA ASP A 57 14.93 -23.38 14.99
C ASP A 57 15.03 -24.27 16.24
N PRO A 58 13.92 -24.85 16.75
CA PRO A 58 13.95 -25.60 18.00
C PRO A 58 14.93 -26.77 17.93
N VAL A 59 15.27 -27.22 16.72
CA VAL A 59 16.30 -28.23 16.44
C VAL A 59 17.72 -27.67 16.61
N GLU A 60 18.01 -26.46 16.15
CA GLU A 60 19.32 -25.81 16.36
C GLU A 60 19.54 -25.41 17.82
N ALA A 61 18.48 -24.95 18.52
CA ALA A 61 18.52 -24.73 19.96
C ALA A 61 18.74 -26.03 20.75
N LEU A 62 18.17 -27.16 20.28
CA LEU A 62 18.41 -28.47 20.89
C LEU A 62 19.82 -28.99 20.59
N LEU A 63 20.30 -28.82 19.35
CA LEU A 63 21.63 -29.28 18.93
C LEU A 63 22.74 -28.48 19.61
N SER A 64 22.60 -27.16 19.76
CA SER A 64 23.54 -26.34 20.53
C SER A 64 23.53 -26.72 22.02
N ARG A 65 22.35 -27.05 22.59
CA ARG A 65 22.26 -27.62 23.94
C ARG A 65 22.98 -28.96 24.03
N ILE A 66 22.72 -29.90 23.12
CA ILE A 66 23.33 -31.23 23.14
C ILE A 66 24.85 -31.13 22.93
N SER A 67 25.33 -30.30 21.99
CA SER A 67 26.76 -30.11 21.76
C SER A 67 27.47 -29.53 22.98
N SER A 68 26.84 -28.56 23.68
CA SER A 68 27.39 -27.99 24.92
C SER A 68 27.38 -28.97 26.10
N GLN A 69 26.44 -29.93 26.12
CA GLN A 69 26.40 -30.98 27.14
C GLN A 69 27.41 -32.11 26.89
N LEU A 70 27.88 -32.27 25.66
CA LEU A 70 28.90 -33.25 25.29
C LEU A 70 30.34 -32.73 25.50
N ASP A 71 30.53 -31.44 25.80
CA ASP A 71 31.84 -30.84 25.97
C ASP A 71 32.34 -31.03 27.43
N PRO A 72 33.35 -31.91 27.69
CA PRO A 72 33.67 -32.38 29.04
C PRO A 72 34.37 -31.35 29.96
N GLY A 73 34.52 -30.10 29.52
CA GLY A 73 35.26 -29.05 30.22
C GLY A 73 34.40 -27.94 30.86
N THR A 74 33.09 -27.89 30.65
CA THR A 74 32.27 -26.71 31.01
C THR A 74 31.40 -26.99 32.24
N ASN A 75 31.79 -26.42 33.38
CA ASN A 75 30.99 -26.42 34.60
C ASN A 75 29.62 -25.75 34.35
N SER A 76 28.57 -26.43 34.80
CA SER A 76 27.16 -26.28 34.46
C SER A 76 26.44 -25.04 35.03
N SER A 77 27.01 -23.83 34.93
CA SER A 77 26.36 -22.64 35.51
C SER A 77 26.34 -21.36 34.68
N SER A 78 26.82 -21.32 33.43
CA SER A 78 26.64 -20.12 32.61
C SER A 78 26.62 -20.41 31.12
N PHE A 79 25.49 -20.88 30.58
CA PHE A 79 25.25 -20.81 29.14
C PHE A 79 23.78 -20.55 28.88
N LYS A 80 23.43 -19.26 28.75
CA LYS A 80 22.32 -18.86 27.88
C LYS A 80 22.94 -18.68 26.49
N PRO A 81 22.65 -19.54 25.50
CA PRO A 81 22.83 -19.10 24.12
C PRO A 81 21.84 -17.95 23.94
N SER A 82 22.32 -16.72 24.08
CA SER A 82 21.50 -15.56 23.73
C SER A 82 21.57 -15.47 22.22
N TYR A 83 20.63 -16.12 21.56
CA TYR A 83 20.42 -15.93 20.13
C TYR A 83 20.20 -14.44 19.90
N THR A 84 21.20 -13.80 19.30
CA THR A 84 21.10 -12.40 18.88
C THR A 84 20.91 -12.43 17.38
N PRO A 85 19.72 -12.11 16.88
CA PRO A 85 19.48 -12.14 15.44
C PRO A 85 20.45 -11.17 14.75
N SER A 86 20.93 -11.56 13.57
CA SER A 86 21.84 -10.73 12.79
C SER A 86 21.19 -9.36 12.54
N SER A 87 21.98 -8.29 12.60
CA SER A 87 21.47 -6.93 12.35
C SER A 87 20.84 -6.80 10.95
N SER A 88 21.27 -7.61 9.98
CA SER A 88 20.65 -7.71 8.65
C SER A 88 19.20 -8.17 8.72
N ASP A 89 18.91 -9.17 9.54
CA ASP A 89 17.63 -9.86 9.54
C ASP A 89 16.56 -9.01 10.25
N ILE A 90 16.99 -8.25 11.26
CA ILE A 90 16.14 -7.23 11.90
C ILE A 90 15.74 -6.15 10.88
N VAL A 91 16.69 -5.64 10.08
CA VAL A 91 16.43 -4.59 9.09
C VAL A 91 15.52 -5.10 7.97
N VAL A 92 15.74 -6.32 7.47
CA VAL A 92 14.90 -6.94 6.43
C VAL A 92 13.47 -7.12 6.94
N ASN A 93 13.30 -7.72 8.12
CA ASN A 93 11.97 -7.90 8.70
C ASN A 93 11.28 -6.56 8.95
N ALA A 94 11.97 -5.58 9.54
CA ALA A 94 11.42 -4.25 9.77
C ALA A 94 10.97 -3.59 8.45
N ALA A 95 11.77 -3.71 7.38
CA ALA A 95 11.43 -3.18 6.07
C ALA A 95 10.19 -3.86 5.46
N TRP A 96 10.08 -5.19 5.56
CA TRP A 96 8.95 -5.96 5.03
C TRP A 96 7.66 -5.79 5.83
N PHE A 97 7.74 -5.74 7.16
CA PHE A 97 6.58 -5.39 7.99
C PHE A 97 6.11 -3.97 7.69
N SER A 98 7.04 -3.02 7.57
CA SER A 98 6.72 -1.63 7.23
C SER A 98 6.08 -1.52 5.84
N SER A 99 6.58 -2.27 4.85
CA SER A 99 6.00 -2.27 3.51
C SER A 99 4.58 -2.84 3.52
N LEU A 100 4.34 -3.94 4.23
CA LEU A 100 3.01 -4.52 4.37
C LEU A 100 2.03 -3.56 5.04
N VAL A 101 2.44 -2.90 6.12
CA VAL A 101 1.61 -1.90 6.83
C VAL A 101 1.27 -0.72 5.91
N LEU A 102 2.24 -0.21 5.15
CA LEU A 102 2.00 0.86 4.18
C LEU A 102 0.99 0.43 3.10
N ALA A 103 1.09 -0.79 2.58
CA ALA A 103 0.14 -1.30 1.60
C ALA A 103 -1.28 -1.45 2.17
N LEU A 104 -1.41 -1.94 3.40
CA LEU A 104 -2.72 -2.02 4.06
C LEU A 104 -3.30 -0.63 4.34
N SER A 105 -2.47 0.34 4.71
CA SER A 105 -2.92 1.72 4.89
C SER A 105 -3.39 2.36 3.58
N ALA A 106 -2.74 2.05 2.45
CA ALA A 106 -3.22 2.46 1.13
C ALA A 106 -4.59 1.85 0.80
N VAL A 107 -4.81 0.57 1.12
CA VAL A 107 -6.12 -0.09 0.98
C VAL A 107 -7.18 0.62 1.81
N LEU A 108 -6.89 0.91 3.07
CA LEU A 108 -7.82 1.60 3.97
C LEU A 108 -8.19 2.99 3.42
N MET A 109 -7.20 3.76 2.98
CA MET A 109 -7.43 5.08 2.36
C MET A 109 -8.26 4.98 1.08
N ALA A 110 -7.95 4.03 0.20
CA ALA A 110 -8.71 3.82 -1.04
C ALA A 110 -10.18 3.43 -0.77
N ILE A 111 -10.44 2.62 0.27
CA ILE A 111 -11.80 2.30 0.71
C ILE A 111 -12.52 3.54 1.22
N LEU A 112 -11.88 4.37 2.05
CA LEU A 112 -12.49 5.61 2.56
C LEU A 112 -12.83 6.59 1.43
N VAL A 113 -11.92 6.77 0.49
CA VAL A 113 -12.13 7.61 -0.71
C VAL A 113 -13.30 7.08 -1.52
N LYS A 114 -13.37 5.76 -1.76
CA LYS A 114 -14.48 5.13 -2.48
C LYS A 114 -15.82 5.29 -1.76
N GLN A 115 -15.85 5.14 -0.43
CA GLN A 115 -17.06 5.37 0.36
C GLN A 115 -17.53 6.82 0.27
N TRP A 116 -16.60 7.78 0.34
CA TRP A 116 -16.89 9.19 0.19
C TRP A 116 -17.43 9.52 -1.22
N LEU A 117 -16.81 8.98 -2.27
CA LEU A 117 -17.24 9.13 -3.67
C LEU A 117 -18.64 8.55 -3.91
N PHE A 118 -18.93 7.38 -3.34
CA PHE A 118 -20.24 6.77 -3.44
C PHE A 118 -21.31 7.58 -2.71
N HIS A 119 -20.99 8.11 -1.52
CA HIS A 119 -21.90 9.01 -0.81
C HIS A 119 -22.17 10.30 -1.60
N TYR A 120 -21.13 10.85 -2.27
CA TYR A 120 -21.26 12.00 -3.15
C TYR A 120 -22.22 11.75 -4.31
N THR A 121 -22.07 10.64 -5.04
CA THR A 121 -22.94 10.32 -6.18
C THR A 121 -24.36 10.02 -5.74
N TRP A 122 -24.54 9.30 -4.63
CA TRP A 122 -25.85 9.03 -4.05
C TRP A 122 -26.59 10.33 -3.68
N ARG A 123 -25.91 11.27 -2.99
CA ARG A 123 -26.49 12.54 -2.56
C ARG A 123 -26.86 13.46 -3.71
N ASN A 124 -26.08 13.45 -4.79
CA ASN A 124 -26.31 14.30 -5.97
C ASN A 124 -27.16 13.61 -7.05
N SER A 125 -27.67 12.41 -6.80
CA SER A 125 -28.48 11.68 -7.74
C SER A 125 -29.84 12.38 -7.98
N PRO A 126 -30.30 12.50 -9.24
CA PRO A 126 -31.58 13.13 -9.60
C PRO A 126 -32.81 12.38 -9.06
N ILE A 127 -32.61 11.23 -8.42
CA ILE A 127 -33.66 10.40 -7.78
C ILE A 127 -34.18 11.06 -6.49
N SER A 128 -33.42 11.98 -5.88
CA SER A 128 -33.94 12.79 -4.77
C SER A 128 -34.93 13.83 -5.32
N MET A 129 -36.22 13.65 -5.02
CA MET A 129 -37.35 14.51 -5.41
C MET A 129 -37.23 15.93 -4.82
N GLN A 130 -36.20 16.68 -5.21
CA GLN A 130 -35.93 18.02 -4.71
C GLN A 130 -36.30 19.07 -5.77
N PRO A 131 -36.89 20.20 -5.37
CA PRO A 131 -37.18 21.28 -6.29
C PRO A 131 -35.88 21.76 -6.98
N PRO A 132 -35.92 22.11 -8.27
CA PRO A 132 -34.72 22.32 -9.10
C PRO A 132 -33.75 23.38 -8.56
N ARG A 133 -34.24 24.33 -7.76
CA ARG A 133 -33.40 25.35 -7.09
C ARG A 133 -32.59 24.78 -5.93
N VAL A 134 -33.18 23.87 -5.15
CA VAL A 134 -32.52 23.22 -4.00
C VAL A 134 -31.51 22.19 -4.49
N ALA A 135 -31.82 21.48 -5.58
CA ALA A 135 -30.88 20.57 -6.25
C ALA A 135 -29.62 21.29 -6.75
N MET A 136 -29.76 22.47 -7.36
CA MET A 136 -28.59 23.27 -7.79
C MET A 136 -27.75 23.76 -6.61
N ALA A 137 -28.38 24.22 -5.52
CA ALA A 137 -27.65 24.70 -4.33
C ALA A 137 -26.88 23.56 -3.63
N LEU A 138 -27.53 22.40 -3.44
CA LEU A 138 -26.88 21.21 -2.87
C LEU A 138 -25.73 20.72 -3.75
N ARG A 139 -25.92 20.73 -5.06
CA ARG A 139 -24.85 20.39 -6.01
C ARG A 139 -23.68 21.36 -5.89
N HIS A 140 -23.92 22.67 -5.82
CA HIS A 140 -22.84 23.64 -5.68
C HIS A 140 -22.03 23.40 -4.40
N LEU A 141 -22.69 23.14 -3.27
CA LEU A 141 -22.01 22.82 -2.01
C LEU A 141 -21.22 21.51 -2.11
N SER A 142 -21.80 20.49 -2.75
CA SER A 142 -21.12 19.23 -3.03
C SER A 142 -19.89 19.45 -3.94
N TYR A 143 -20.01 20.26 -4.99
CA TYR A 143 -18.91 20.56 -5.93
C TYR A 143 -17.75 21.30 -5.26
N ILE A 144 -18.06 22.26 -4.36
CA ILE A 144 -17.04 22.89 -3.49
C ILE A 144 -16.32 21.82 -2.66
N SER A 145 -17.07 20.84 -2.14
CA SER A 145 -16.44 19.72 -1.44
C SER A 145 -15.57 18.89 -2.38
N LEU A 146 -16.01 18.57 -3.60
CA LEU A 146 -15.26 17.75 -4.56
C LEU A 146 -13.97 18.43 -5.07
N THR A 147 -13.98 19.75 -5.16
CA THR A 147 -12.82 20.58 -5.53
C THR A 147 -11.97 20.99 -4.34
N SER A 148 -12.29 20.54 -3.13
CA SER A 148 -11.44 20.76 -1.97
C SER A 148 -10.12 20.01 -2.15
N ASP A 149 -9.02 20.73 -1.95
CA ASP A 149 -7.66 20.18 -2.06
C ASP A 149 -7.49 18.89 -1.24
N VAL A 150 -8.15 18.79 -0.08
CA VAL A 150 -8.09 17.63 0.82
C VAL A 150 -8.56 16.34 0.14
N ILE A 151 -9.62 16.41 -0.66
CA ILE A 151 -10.17 15.22 -1.34
C ILE A 151 -9.27 14.82 -2.51
N TYR A 152 -8.76 15.80 -3.26
CA TYR A 152 -7.78 15.54 -4.30
C TYR A 152 -6.53 14.84 -3.75
N TYR A 153 -5.96 15.35 -2.65
CA TYR A 153 -4.82 14.69 -1.99
C TYR A 153 -5.19 13.30 -1.45
N SER A 154 -6.40 13.12 -0.92
CA SER A 154 -6.85 11.82 -0.42
C SER A 154 -6.98 10.78 -1.53
N VAL A 155 -7.39 11.17 -2.75
CA VAL A 155 -7.47 10.28 -3.92
C VAL A 155 -6.07 9.94 -4.44
N ALA A 156 -5.13 10.89 -4.43
CA ALA A 156 -3.77 10.69 -4.93
C ALA A 156 -2.85 9.93 -3.94
N CYS A 157 -3.17 9.89 -2.66
CA CYS A 157 -2.33 9.32 -1.61
C CYS A 157 -2.20 7.77 -1.65
N PRO A 158 -3.27 6.98 -1.85
CA PRO A 158 -3.20 5.52 -1.91
C PRO A 158 -2.17 4.94 -2.89
N PRO A 159 -2.13 5.34 -4.18
CA PRO A 159 -1.14 4.80 -5.10
C PRO A 159 0.30 5.18 -4.70
N VAL A 160 0.51 6.38 -4.16
CA VAL A 160 1.84 6.82 -3.68
C VAL A 160 2.32 5.96 -2.52
N LEU A 161 1.46 5.64 -1.54
CA LEU A 161 1.84 4.74 -0.45
C LEU A 161 2.22 3.34 -0.94
N LEU A 162 1.53 2.81 -1.97
CA LEU A 162 1.90 1.52 -2.55
C LEU A 162 3.24 1.55 -3.25
N ILE A 163 3.57 2.64 -3.94
CA ILE A 163 4.89 2.82 -4.57
C ILE A 163 5.99 2.86 -3.51
N ILE A 164 5.81 3.64 -2.44
CA ILE A 164 6.76 3.69 -1.32
C ILE A 164 6.94 2.31 -0.69
N SER A 165 5.83 1.61 -0.44
CA SER A 165 5.83 0.25 0.07
C SER A 165 6.64 -0.70 -0.82
N LEU A 166 6.43 -0.65 -2.14
CA LEU A 166 7.09 -1.50 -3.11
C LEU A 166 8.62 -1.29 -3.13
N PHE A 167 9.10 -0.05 -3.08
CA PHE A 167 10.53 0.23 -2.97
C PHE A 167 11.11 -0.24 -1.64
N LEU A 168 10.35 -0.13 -0.54
CA LEU A 168 10.77 -0.62 0.77
C LEU A 168 10.92 -2.16 0.76
N PHE A 169 9.99 -2.86 0.11
CA PHE A 169 10.07 -4.31 -0.08
C PHE A 169 11.28 -4.72 -0.93
N PHE A 170 11.53 -4.06 -2.06
CA PHE A 170 12.70 -4.33 -2.88
C PHE A 170 14.02 -4.08 -2.14
N THR A 171 14.06 -3.06 -1.28
CA THR A 171 15.24 -2.79 -0.44
C THR A 171 15.53 -3.98 0.49
N GLY A 172 14.50 -4.49 1.19
CA GLY A 172 14.64 -5.68 2.03
C GLY A 172 15.01 -6.93 1.22
N LEU A 173 14.44 -7.11 0.03
CA LEU A 173 14.74 -8.22 -0.87
C LEU A 173 16.21 -8.22 -1.30
N ILE A 174 16.75 -7.05 -1.68
CA ILE A 174 18.15 -6.89 -2.08
C ILE A 174 19.07 -7.28 -0.91
N ILE A 175 18.82 -6.75 0.28
CA ILE A 175 19.64 -7.04 1.47
C ILE A 175 19.67 -8.54 1.75
N LEU A 176 18.51 -9.21 1.70
CA LEU A 176 18.43 -10.66 1.90
C LEU A 176 19.17 -11.45 0.81
N LEU A 177 19.05 -11.06 -0.45
CA LEU A 177 19.74 -11.78 -1.52
C LEU A 177 21.26 -11.67 -1.41
N TRP A 178 21.77 -10.53 -0.94
CA TRP A 178 23.20 -10.34 -0.70
C TRP A 178 23.74 -11.23 0.42
N THR A 179 22.94 -11.58 1.42
CA THR A 179 23.36 -12.54 2.46
C THR A 179 23.32 -13.99 1.98
N LEU A 180 22.49 -14.30 0.97
CA LEU A 180 22.28 -15.68 0.50
C LEU A 180 23.17 -16.04 -0.70
N ASN A 181 23.22 -15.21 -1.75
CA ASN A 181 24.07 -15.46 -2.92
C ASN A 181 24.35 -14.18 -3.74
N SER A 182 25.63 -13.81 -3.86
CA SER A 182 26.05 -12.58 -4.55
C SER A 182 25.74 -12.55 -6.06
N ILE A 183 25.68 -13.70 -6.74
CA ILE A 183 25.39 -13.75 -8.19
C ILE A 183 23.92 -13.41 -8.42
N VAL A 184 23.01 -14.04 -7.67
CA VAL A 184 21.57 -13.78 -7.77
C VAL A 184 21.26 -12.35 -7.32
N ALA A 185 21.92 -11.88 -6.25
CA ALA A 185 21.81 -10.50 -5.78
C ALA A 185 22.21 -9.46 -6.85
N GLY A 186 23.31 -9.71 -7.58
CA GLY A 186 23.75 -8.85 -8.68
C GLY A 186 22.70 -8.70 -9.78
N LEU A 187 22.06 -9.80 -10.18
CA LEU A 187 21.01 -9.76 -11.21
C LEU A 187 19.77 -8.98 -10.75
N ILE A 188 19.30 -9.23 -9.53
CA ILE A 188 18.10 -8.56 -9.00
C ILE A 188 18.37 -7.07 -8.75
N THR A 189 19.57 -6.69 -8.28
CA THR A 189 19.92 -5.27 -8.09
C THR A 189 19.95 -4.50 -9.40
N ILE A 190 20.46 -5.09 -10.50
CA ILE A 190 20.43 -4.46 -11.82
C ILE A 190 18.99 -4.25 -12.29
N LEU A 191 18.13 -5.26 -12.14
CA LEU A 191 16.72 -5.17 -12.54
C LEU A 191 15.96 -4.09 -11.75
N THR A 192 16.11 -4.09 -10.42
CA THR A 192 15.48 -3.10 -9.55
C THR A 192 16.01 -1.69 -9.83
N SER A 193 17.32 -1.53 -10.05
CA SER A 193 17.95 -0.24 -10.39
C SER A 193 17.46 0.30 -11.73
N SER A 194 17.33 -0.56 -12.75
CA SER A 194 16.75 -0.16 -14.03
C SER A 194 15.32 0.37 -13.85
N THR A 195 14.53 -0.31 -13.02
CA THR A 195 13.14 0.08 -12.73
C THR A 195 13.05 1.40 -11.96
N THR A 196 13.93 1.61 -10.96
CA THR A 196 13.98 2.86 -10.19
C THR A 196 14.38 4.05 -11.07
N VAL A 197 15.35 3.86 -11.97
CA VAL A 197 15.79 4.89 -12.93
C VAL A 197 14.67 5.26 -13.89
N TYR A 198 13.97 4.26 -14.44
CA TYR A 198 12.81 4.51 -15.31
C TYR A 198 11.73 5.30 -14.57
N PHE A 199 11.38 4.90 -13.34
CA PHE A 199 10.38 5.59 -12.53
C PHE A 199 10.76 7.06 -12.25
N LEU A 200 12.02 7.31 -11.87
CA LEU A 200 12.52 8.67 -11.64
C LEU A 200 12.47 9.50 -12.93
N ALA A 201 12.89 8.95 -14.06
CA ALA A 201 12.89 9.63 -15.36
C ALA A 201 11.48 9.97 -15.86
N THR A 202 10.46 9.18 -15.51
CA THR A 202 9.06 9.48 -15.85
C THR A 202 8.37 10.44 -14.89
N THR A 203 8.87 10.56 -13.66
CA THR A 203 8.24 11.35 -12.59
C THR A 203 8.80 12.77 -12.49
N ILE A 204 10.07 12.98 -12.89
CA ILE A 204 10.76 14.28 -12.95
C ILE A 204 10.46 14.96 -14.30
#